data_AF-A0AAJ0CMG0-F1
#
_entry.id   AF-A0AAJ0CMG0-F1
#
_cell.length_a   1.000
_cell.length_b   1.000
_cell.length_c   1.000
_cell.angle_alpha   90.00
_cell.angle_beta   90.00
_cell.angle_gamma   90.00
#
_symmetry.space_group_name_H-M   'P 1'
#
loop_
_entity.id
_entity.type
_entity.pdbx_description
1 polymer ?
#
loop_
_entity_poly.entity_id
_entity_poly.type
_entity_poly.pdbx_seq_one_letter_code
_entity_poly.pdbx_strand_id
1 'polypeptide(L)'
;MAQIMRLNKEYHQSHSLRDQEIRRRTFWACVFIDKLLAYFLTKPYAIFGPNVATSLPGTDASLVYEEPTRGLTLESIGSFTGFPSEIGILSYLIKTIWHWGDIADLNACNYRFTDKTVPTVPTSDFSQRHEEMKLWAFSLPPSLQWSQRNYSNHSSLGQGKEFIAMHLLIRSSFCIAHQSYLPQLDGSSILVDIADPAGWSLLHREPELVDMCVRNAFETAAIATSLVEAGVDPCADLESVWVAASLFIVSNTLLWVQFSNDPQYGNPEHVNEAEKSFDTILQIMSSWEAHWPAASQWRHTLRAMRAMYRAAYLGEVDEALVDDVAVPSSGSDKSKFRPRPGDGFISLHAIPTLSESLRFLASDTSVEPKRLQTVWMQFATGWPHDFANGNSDGVLQS
;
A
#
# COMPACT_ATOMS: atom_id res chain seq x y z
N MET A 1 -11.79 19.53 -8.48
CA MET A 1 -13.05 19.45 -9.27
C MET A 1 -14.21 18.86 -8.46
N ALA A 2 -14.08 17.67 -7.85
CA ALA A 2 -15.16 17.04 -7.09
C ALA A 2 -15.77 17.92 -5.98
N GLN A 3 -14.94 18.66 -5.23
CA GLN A 3 -15.39 19.63 -4.23
C GLN A 3 -16.10 20.86 -4.85
N ILE A 4 -15.60 21.36 -5.99
CA ILE A 4 -16.22 22.48 -6.73
C ILE A 4 -17.63 22.08 -7.20
N MET A 5 -17.76 20.85 -7.71
CA MET A 5 -19.05 20.26 -8.12
C MET A 5 -19.93 19.81 -6.94
N ARG A 6 -19.45 19.99 -5.70
CA ARG A 6 -20.12 19.63 -4.45
C ARG A 6 -20.60 18.17 -4.43
N LEU A 7 -19.78 17.26 -4.95
CA LEU A 7 -20.10 15.81 -4.95
C LEU A 7 -19.95 15.18 -3.55
N ASN A 8 -19.26 15.88 -2.64
CA ASN A 8 -19.00 15.48 -1.26
C ASN A 8 -20.18 15.71 -0.31
N LYS A 9 -21.33 16.18 -0.80
CA LYS A 9 -22.55 16.39 0.01
C LYS A 9 -23.82 16.12 -0.81
N GLU A 10 -24.89 15.67 -0.15
CA GLU A 10 -26.21 15.48 -0.75
C GLU A 10 -27.06 16.76 -0.66
N TYR A 11 -27.06 17.58 -1.71
CA TYR A 11 -27.76 18.87 -1.71
C TYR A 11 -29.06 18.90 -2.53
N HIS A 12 -29.30 17.92 -3.39
CA HIS A 12 -30.31 18.03 -4.44
C HIS A 12 -31.29 16.87 -4.38
N GLN A 13 -32.30 16.98 -3.51
CA GLN A 13 -33.50 16.12 -3.58
C GLN A 13 -34.27 16.30 -4.90
N SER A 14 -33.93 17.33 -5.69
CA SER A 14 -34.47 17.57 -7.04
C SER A 14 -33.90 16.63 -8.10
N HIS A 15 -32.79 15.93 -7.85
CA HIS A 15 -32.24 14.97 -8.79
C HIS A 15 -33.00 13.65 -8.74
N SER A 16 -33.07 12.93 -9.86
CA SER A 16 -33.56 11.55 -9.89
C SER A 16 -32.72 10.67 -8.96
N LEU A 17 -33.29 9.55 -8.47
CA LEU A 17 -32.56 8.62 -7.61
C LEU A 17 -31.32 8.05 -8.31
N ARG A 18 -31.43 7.82 -9.62
CA ARG A 18 -30.31 7.44 -10.49
C ARG A 18 -29.20 8.48 -10.51
N ASP A 19 -29.53 9.76 -10.72
CA ASP A 19 -28.53 10.84 -10.75
C ASP A 19 -27.85 11.03 -9.40
N GLN A 20 -28.60 10.89 -8.31
CA GLN A 20 -28.02 10.92 -6.96
C GLN A 20 -27.00 9.79 -6.78
N GLU A 21 -27.33 8.57 -7.21
CA GLU A 21 -26.44 7.41 -7.11
C GLU A 21 -25.19 7.55 -7.99
N ILE A 22 -25.33 8.05 -9.22
CA ILE A 22 -24.20 8.34 -10.10
C ILE A 22 -23.26 9.35 -9.44
N ARG A 23 -23.80 10.41 -8.82
CA ARG A 23 -22.99 11.42 -8.12
C ARG A 23 -22.26 10.83 -6.92
N ARG A 24 -22.90 9.96 -6.12
CA ARG A 24 -22.26 9.24 -5.00
C ARG A 24 -21.11 8.38 -5.49
N ARG A 25 -21.36 7.51 -6.47
CA ARG A 25 -20.34 6.63 -7.05
C ARG A 25 -19.18 7.41 -7.65
N THR A 26 -19.47 8.53 -8.33
CA THR A 26 -18.43 9.42 -8.87
C THR A 26 -17.56 10.02 -7.77
N PHE A 27 -18.15 10.48 -6.66
CA PHE A 27 -17.40 11.00 -5.53
C PHE A 27 -16.48 9.93 -4.90
N TRP A 28 -17.03 8.74 -4.63
CA TRP A 28 -16.27 7.65 -4.02
C TRP A 28 -15.19 7.07 -4.96
N ALA A 29 -15.41 7.11 -6.28
CA ALA A 29 -14.36 6.81 -7.25
C ALA A 29 -13.21 7.85 -7.18
N CYS A 30 -13.50 9.13 -6.94
CA CYS A 30 -12.45 10.11 -6.67
C CYS A 30 -11.67 9.79 -5.40
N VAL A 31 -12.35 9.34 -4.32
CA VAL A 31 -11.69 8.90 -3.08
C VAL A 31 -10.77 7.71 -3.34
N PHE A 32 -11.21 6.73 -4.14
CA PHE A 32 -10.40 5.58 -4.50
C PHE A 32 -9.09 6.01 -5.15
N ILE A 33 -9.18 6.83 -6.20
CA ILE A 33 -7.99 7.26 -6.94
C ILE A 33 -7.11 8.19 -6.10
N ASP A 34 -7.69 9.09 -5.31
CA ASP A 34 -6.91 10.01 -4.45
C ASP A 34 -6.06 9.25 -3.44
N LYS A 35 -6.65 8.28 -2.73
CA LYS A 35 -5.96 7.44 -1.74
C LYS A 35 -4.93 6.50 -2.39
N LEU A 36 -5.26 5.92 -3.55
CA LEU A 36 -4.34 5.06 -4.29
C LEU A 36 -3.10 5.83 -4.79
N LEU A 37 -3.31 7.01 -5.36
CA LEU A 37 -2.24 7.86 -5.86
C LEU A 37 -1.42 8.48 -4.73
N ALA A 38 -2.03 8.78 -3.58
CA ALA A 38 -1.31 9.22 -2.39
C ALA A 38 -0.23 8.20 -1.98
N TYR A 39 -0.58 6.91 -2.01
CA TYR A 39 0.38 5.84 -1.75
C TYR A 39 1.45 5.72 -2.84
N PHE A 40 1.07 5.48 -4.10
CA PHE A 40 2.03 5.21 -5.18
C PHE A 40 2.96 6.38 -5.51
N LEU A 41 2.49 7.61 -5.29
CA LEU A 41 3.25 8.83 -5.54
C LEU A 41 3.83 9.44 -4.24
N THR A 42 3.68 8.74 -3.12
CA THR A 42 4.18 9.15 -1.78
C THR A 42 3.87 10.63 -1.49
N LYS A 43 2.58 10.98 -1.54
CA LYS A 43 2.09 12.35 -1.34
C LYS A 43 0.84 12.37 -0.46
N PRO A 44 0.56 13.48 0.24
CA PRO A 44 -0.70 13.62 0.96
C PRO A 44 -1.91 13.51 0.02
N TYR A 45 -2.98 12.85 0.49
CA TYR A 45 -4.25 12.80 -0.24
C TYR A 45 -4.97 14.15 -0.18
N ALA A 46 -5.73 14.49 -1.23
CA ALA A 46 -6.37 15.81 -1.36
C ALA A 46 -7.77 15.89 -0.72
N ILE A 47 -8.48 14.76 -0.59
CA ILE A 47 -9.84 14.73 -0.06
C ILE A 47 -9.80 14.70 1.47
N PHE A 48 -10.12 15.85 2.06
CA PHE A 48 -10.15 16.01 3.52
C PHE A 48 -11.43 15.42 4.15
N GLY A 49 -11.26 14.50 5.09
CA GLY A 49 -12.33 13.74 5.77
C GLY A 49 -13.49 14.58 6.32
N PRO A 50 -13.23 15.63 7.12
CA PRO A 50 -14.28 16.49 7.66
C PRO A 50 -15.18 17.17 6.62
N ASN A 51 -14.77 17.20 5.35
CA ASN A 51 -15.58 17.74 4.27
C ASN A 51 -16.46 16.69 3.58
N VAL A 52 -16.41 15.43 3.97
CA VAL A 52 -17.19 14.34 3.37
C VAL A 52 -18.49 14.14 4.15
N ALA A 53 -19.62 14.50 3.54
CA ALA A 53 -20.95 14.27 4.09
C ALA A 53 -21.91 13.61 3.08
N THR A 54 -21.35 12.86 2.13
CA THR A 54 -22.09 12.04 1.17
C THR A 54 -22.29 10.63 1.72
N SER A 55 -23.45 10.03 1.50
CA SER A 55 -23.70 8.64 1.88
C SER A 55 -22.92 7.66 1.00
N LEU A 56 -22.70 6.45 1.50
CA LEU A 56 -22.08 5.36 0.76
C LEU A 56 -22.99 4.95 -0.42
N PRO A 57 -22.40 4.49 -1.54
CA PRO A 57 -23.16 4.02 -2.70
C PRO A 57 -24.08 2.86 -2.34
N GLY A 58 -25.21 2.79 -3.05
CA GLY A 58 -26.07 1.61 -3.01
C GLY A 58 -25.52 0.47 -3.86
N THR A 59 -26.28 -0.63 -3.90
CA THR A 59 -25.98 -1.77 -4.76
C THR A 59 -26.14 -1.42 -6.25
N ASP A 60 -25.61 -2.25 -7.15
CA ASP A 60 -25.84 -2.07 -8.59
C ASP A 60 -27.32 -2.17 -8.95
N ALA A 61 -28.07 -3.03 -8.24
CA ALA A 61 -29.52 -3.08 -8.36
C ALA A 61 -30.16 -1.73 -8.00
N SER A 62 -29.68 -1.06 -6.95
CA SER A 62 -30.18 0.26 -6.56
C SER A 62 -29.94 1.32 -7.64
N LEU A 63 -28.83 1.25 -8.38
CA LEU A 63 -28.57 2.12 -9.52
C LEU A 63 -29.48 1.80 -10.72
N VAL A 64 -29.68 0.52 -11.03
CA VAL A 64 -30.46 0.06 -12.20
C VAL A 64 -31.96 0.27 -12.01
N TYR A 65 -32.47 -0.03 -10.82
CA TYR A 65 -33.90 0.04 -10.49
C TYR A 65 -34.29 1.37 -9.83
N GLU A 66 -33.35 2.30 -9.71
CA GLU A 66 -33.55 3.62 -9.12
C GLU A 66 -34.09 3.56 -7.69
N GLU A 67 -33.55 2.64 -6.88
CA GLU A 67 -33.94 2.48 -5.48
C GLU A 67 -33.20 3.50 -4.58
N PRO A 68 -33.86 4.00 -3.52
CA PRO A 68 -33.21 4.89 -2.58
C PRO A 68 -32.11 4.14 -1.80
N THR A 69 -30.98 4.83 -1.57
CA THR A 69 -29.91 4.33 -0.69
C THR A 69 -30.40 4.23 0.76
N ARG A 70 -29.73 3.38 1.56
CA ARG A 70 -29.92 3.32 3.01
C ARG A 70 -29.38 4.55 3.75
N GLY A 71 -28.66 5.45 3.06
CA GLY A 71 -28.13 6.67 3.65
C GLY A 71 -27.01 6.42 4.67
N LEU A 72 -26.36 5.25 4.59
CA LEU A 72 -25.22 4.92 5.45
C LEU A 72 -24.03 5.81 5.12
N THR A 73 -23.22 6.12 6.12
CA THR A 73 -21.98 6.90 5.98
C THR A 73 -20.80 6.04 6.40
N LEU A 74 -19.58 6.58 6.25
CA LEU A 74 -18.38 5.93 6.79
C LEU A 74 -18.50 5.67 8.30
N GLU A 75 -19.22 6.50 9.06
CA GLU A 75 -19.36 6.34 10.50
C GLU A 75 -20.41 5.30 10.86
N SER A 76 -21.51 5.20 10.10
CA SER A 76 -22.64 4.34 10.47
C SER A 76 -22.57 2.91 9.94
N ILE A 77 -21.76 2.64 8.90
CA ILE A 77 -21.68 1.30 8.29
C ILE A 77 -21.19 0.21 9.26
N GLY A 78 -20.25 0.51 10.16
CA GLY A 78 -19.73 -0.45 11.13
C GLY A 78 -20.77 -0.92 12.16
N SER A 79 -21.83 -0.13 12.34
CA SER A 79 -22.93 -0.41 13.27
C SER A 79 -24.21 -0.85 12.56
N PHE A 80 -24.15 -1.13 11.26
CA PHE A 80 -25.32 -1.53 10.47
C PHE A 80 -25.79 -2.93 10.86
N THR A 81 -27.08 -3.04 11.22
CA THR A 81 -27.68 -4.30 11.72
C THR A 81 -28.46 -5.08 10.65
N GLY A 82 -28.56 -4.57 9.42
CA GLY A 82 -29.22 -5.24 8.30
C GLY A 82 -28.32 -6.23 7.57
N PHE A 83 -28.81 -6.77 6.45
CA PHE A 83 -28.03 -7.73 5.67
C PHE A 83 -27.00 -7.02 4.78
N PRO A 84 -25.74 -7.49 4.72
CA PRO A 84 -24.72 -6.90 3.84
C PRO A 84 -25.13 -6.82 2.36
N SER A 85 -25.97 -7.75 1.91
CA SER A 85 -26.52 -7.77 0.55
C SER A 85 -27.40 -6.56 0.23
N GLU A 86 -27.96 -5.87 1.23
CA GLU A 86 -28.79 -4.68 1.01
C GLU A 86 -27.98 -3.44 0.65
N ILE A 87 -26.69 -3.41 1.00
CA ILE A 87 -25.81 -2.26 0.80
C ILE A 87 -24.67 -2.56 -0.16
N GLY A 88 -24.38 -3.85 -0.37
CA GLY A 88 -23.36 -4.33 -1.28
C GLY A 88 -21.95 -4.22 -0.71
N ILE A 89 -21.04 -5.00 -1.28
CA ILE A 89 -19.65 -5.08 -0.85
C ILE A 89 -18.88 -3.76 -1.05
N LEU A 90 -19.26 -2.97 -2.06
CA LEU A 90 -18.59 -1.71 -2.42
C LEU A 90 -18.54 -0.74 -1.24
N SER A 91 -19.62 -0.65 -0.45
CA SER A 91 -19.67 0.21 0.73
C SER A 91 -18.65 -0.18 1.80
N TYR A 92 -18.44 -1.49 2.02
CA TYR A 92 -17.43 -2.01 2.93
C TYR A 92 -16.01 -1.84 2.36
N LEU A 93 -15.82 -2.04 1.06
CA LEU A 93 -14.56 -1.77 0.38
C LEU A 93 -14.18 -0.29 0.49
N ILE A 94 -15.13 0.64 0.32
CA ILE A 94 -14.92 2.08 0.50
C ILE A 94 -14.43 2.40 1.91
N LYS A 95 -15.10 1.88 2.93
CA LYS A 95 -14.71 2.09 4.33
C LYS A 95 -13.33 1.50 4.63
N THR A 96 -13.01 0.36 4.01
CA THR A 96 -11.69 -0.27 4.10
C THR A 96 -10.60 0.59 3.46
N ILE A 97 -10.81 1.09 2.24
CA ILE A 97 -9.88 1.99 1.54
C ILE A 97 -9.68 3.29 2.32
N TRP A 98 -10.74 3.80 2.96
CA TRP A 98 -10.66 4.97 3.81
C TRP A 98 -9.63 4.78 4.93
N HIS A 99 -9.84 3.76 5.77
CA HIS A 99 -8.91 3.44 6.86
C HIS A 99 -7.53 3.04 6.36
N TRP A 100 -7.45 2.26 5.28
CA TRP A 100 -6.17 1.87 4.68
C TRP A 100 -5.36 3.10 4.27
N GLY A 101 -5.98 4.09 3.64
CA GLY A 101 -5.26 5.27 3.21
C GLY A 101 -4.98 6.27 4.33
N ASP A 102 -5.74 6.25 5.43
CA ASP A 102 -5.36 6.96 6.66
C ASP A 102 -4.09 6.31 7.26
N ILE A 103 -3.97 4.99 7.25
CA ILE A 103 -2.75 4.31 7.67
C ILE A 103 -1.59 4.55 6.67
N ALA A 104 -1.85 4.47 5.38
CA ALA A 104 -0.82 4.68 4.35
C ALA A 104 -0.23 6.09 4.38
N ASP A 105 -1.00 7.08 4.82
CA ASP A 105 -0.55 8.45 5.04
C ASP A 105 0.55 8.56 6.11
N LEU A 106 0.54 7.70 7.15
CA LEU A 106 1.64 7.63 8.11
C LEU A 106 2.97 7.33 7.41
N ASN A 107 2.94 6.41 6.44
CA ASN A 107 4.10 6.03 5.66
C ASN A 107 4.46 7.11 4.61
N ALA A 108 3.48 7.62 3.87
CA ALA A 108 3.70 8.66 2.85
C ALA A 108 4.28 9.96 3.43
N CYS A 109 3.89 10.31 4.66
CA CYS A 109 4.38 11.48 5.38
C CYS A 109 5.57 11.18 6.30
N ASN A 110 6.14 9.97 6.25
CA ASN A 110 7.32 9.56 7.03
C ASN A 110 7.16 9.76 8.55
N TYR A 111 6.01 9.37 9.11
CA TYR A 111 5.68 9.63 10.52
C TYR A 111 6.72 9.12 11.52
N ARG A 112 7.38 7.98 11.23
CA ARG A 112 8.49 7.48 12.05
C ARG A 112 9.54 8.56 12.30
N PHE A 113 9.83 9.41 11.32
CA PHE A 113 10.89 10.42 11.39
C PHE A 113 10.40 11.82 11.77
N THR A 114 9.10 12.00 11.99
CA THR A 114 8.52 13.31 12.33
C THR A 114 7.78 13.31 13.66
N ASP A 115 7.16 12.19 14.03
CA ASP A 115 6.43 12.07 15.30
C ASP A 115 7.41 11.89 16.47
N LYS A 116 7.10 12.55 17.58
CA LYS A 116 7.86 12.48 18.84
C LYS A 116 7.27 11.44 19.80
N THR A 117 6.13 10.87 19.46
CA THR A 117 5.42 9.88 20.25
C THR A 117 5.79 8.49 19.75
N VAL A 118 6.15 7.59 20.66
CA VAL A 118 6.40 6.18 20.30
C VAL A 118 5.10 5.51 19.83
N PRO A 119 5.16 4.61 18.84
CA PRO A 119 3.96 3.99 18.25
C PRO A 119 3.18 3.09 19.21
N THR A 120 3.82 2.61 20.29
CA THR A 120 3.18 1.76 21.31
C THR A 120 2.29 2.53 22.27
N VAL A 121 2.40 3.86 22.32
CA VAL A 121 1.56 4.69 23.18
C VAL A 121 0.18 4.86 22.54
N PRO A 122 -0.93 4.58 23.26
CA PRO A 122 -2.29 4.66 22.71
C PRO A 122 -2.70 6.04 22.16
N THR A 123 -2.05 7.10 22.63
CA THR A 123 -2.31 8.47 22.16
C THR A 123 -1.55 8.83 20.90
N SER A 124 -0.61 8.00 20.42
CA SER A 124 0.08 8.24 19.15
C SER A 124 -0.88 8.11 17.96
N ASP A 125 -0.65 8.90 16.92
CA ASP A 125 -1.43 8.82 15.68
C ASP A 125 -1.35 7.42 15.05
N PHE A 126 -0.18 6.79 15.16
CA PHE A 126 0.03 5.39 14.76
C PHE A 126 -0.94 4.45 15.48
N SER A 127 -0.96 4.48 16.82
CA SER A 127 -1.75 3.54 17.62
C SER A 127 -3.25 3.74 17.39
N GLN A 128 -3.70 4.99 17.27
CA GLN A 128 -5.10 5.30 16.98
C GLN A 128 -5.54 4.75 15.62
N ARG A 129 -4.82 5.06 14.54
CA ARG A 129 -5.17 4.58 13.18
C ARG A 129 -5.08 3.05 13.08
N HIS A 130 -4.10 2.45 13.77
CA HIS A 130 -3.96 1.01 13.88
C HIS A 130 -5.19 0.36 14.56
N GLU A 131 -5.61 0.89 15.71
CA GLU A 131 -6.76 0.36 16.44
C GLU A 131 -8.07 0.58 15.66
N GLU A 132 -8.23 1.71 14.95
CA GLU A 132 -9.39 1.95 14.09
C GLU A 132 -9.54 0.90 12.98
N MET A 133 -8.46 0.55 12.28
CA MET A 133 -8.49 -0.50 11.27
C MET A 133 -8.79 -1.87 11.87
N LYS A 134 -8.22 -2.17 13.04
CA LYS A 134 -8.47 -3.41 13.76
C LYS A 134 -9.94 -3.52 14.19
N LEU A 135 -10.51 -2.46 14.77
CA LEU A 135 -11.93 -2.39 15.12
C LEU A 135 -12.82 -2.52 13.88
N TRP A 136 -12.43 -1.88 12.77
CA TRP A 136 -13.13 -2.02 11.50
C TRP A 136 -13.15 -3.48 11.02
N ALA A 137 -12.00 -4.15 10.98
CA ALA A 137 -11.90 -5.54 10.59
C ALA A 137 -12.75 -6.47 11.47
N PHE A 138 -12.80 -6.21 12.80
CA PHE A 138 -13.65 -6.96 13.73
C PHE A 138 -15.15 -6.66 13.57
N SER A 139 -15.51 -5.46 13.12
CA SER A 139 -16.91 -5.07 12.88
C SER A 139 -17.52 -5.72 11.63
N LEU A 140 -16.71 -6.36 10.78
CA LEU A 140 -17.20 -7.00 9.56
C LEU A 140 -18.19 -8.14 9.90
N PRO A 141 -19.39 -8.13 9.29
CA PRO A 141 -20.36 -9.21 9.41
C PRO A 141 -19.76 -10.57 9.04
N PRO A 142 -20.25 -11.70 9.60
CA PRO A 142 -19.67 -13.03 9.36
C PRO A 142 -19.55 -13.43 7.88
N SER A 143 -20.46 -12.96 7.02
CA SER A 143 -20.40 -13.21 5.57
C SER A 143 -19.28 -12.45 4.86
N LEU A 144 -18.82 -11.34 5.46
CA LEU A 144 -17.75 -10.47 4.95
C LEU A 144 -16.40 -10.72 5.64
N GLN A 145 -16.31 -11.71 6.52
CA GLN A 145 -15.04 -12.13 7.09
C GLN A 145 -14.30 -13.05 6.11
N TRP A 146 -12.96 -13.02 6.12
CA TRP A 146 -12.18 -13.85 5.23
C TRP A 146 -12.41 -15.34 5.55
N SER A 147 -12.86 -16.08 4.56
CA SER A 147 -12.81 -17.54 4.52
C SER A 147 -12.89 -18.00 3.07
N GLN A 148 -12.35 -19.18 2.76
CA GLN A 148 -12.47 -19.73 1.41
C GLN A 148 -13.94 -19.86 0.96
N ARG A 149 -14.82 -20.24 1.89
CA ARG A 149 -16.27 -20.32 1.65
C ARG A 149 -16.87 -18.97 1.31
N ASN A 150 -16.57 -17.93 2.08
CA ASN A 150 -17.09 -16.59 1.82
C ASN A 150 -16.55 -16.04 0.50
N TYR A 151 -15.26 -16.24 0.22
CA TYR A 151 -14.68 -15.90 -1.08
C TYR A 151 -15.43 -16.58 -2.23
N SER A 152 -15.63 -17.91 -2.18
CA SER A 152 -16.37 -18.63 -3.22
C SER A 152 -17.80 -18.10 -3.41
N ASN A 153 -18.49 -17.76 -2.31
CA ASN A 153 -19.83 -17.17 -2.39
C ASN A 153 -19.79 -15.80 -3.09
N HIS A 154 -18.87 -14.90 -2.71
CA HIS A 154 -18.76 -13.58 -3.34
C HIS A 154 -18.29 -13.66 -4.79
N SER A 155 -17.34 -14.53 -5.11
CA SER A 155 -16.88 -14.77 -6.48
C SER A 155 -18.02 -15.28 -7.37
N SER A 156 -18.88 -16.19 -6.88
CA SER A 156 -20.07 -16.67 -7.61
C SER A 156 -21.10 -15.56 -7.92
N LEU A 157 -21.06 -14.45 -7.17
CA LEU A 157 -21.89 -13.26 -7.37
C LEU A 157 -21.18 -12.17 -8.20
N GLY A 158 -19.99 -12.46 -8.75
CA GLY A 158 -19.19 -11.49 -9.50
C GLY A 158 -18.50 -10.43 -8.63
N GLN A 159 -18.34 -10.69 -7.33
CA GLN A 159 -17.78 -9.77 -6.33
C GLN A 159 -16.43 -10.24 -5.77
N GLY A 160 -15.79 -11.21 -6.43
CA GLY A 160 -14.54 -11.82 -5.97
C GLY A 160 -13.40 -10.80 -5.86
N LYS A 161 -13.27 -9.93 -6.88
CA LYS A 161 -12.26 -8.86 -6.93
C LYS A 161 -12.36 -7.90 -5.74
N GLU A 162 -13.56 -7.39 -5.46
CA GLU A 162 -13.80 -6.47 -4.34
C GLU A 162 -13.54 -7.14 -3.00
N PHE A 163 -13.95 -8.41 -2.85
CA PHE A 163 -13.77 -9.17 -1.62
C PHE A 163 -12.29 -9.41 -1.32
N ILE A 164 -11.52 -9.88 -2.32
CA ILE A 164 -10.08 -10.08 -2.19
C ILE A 164 -9.38 -8.74 -1.91
N ALA A 165 -9.68 -7.69 -2.68
CA ALA A 165 -9.08 -6.38 -2.48
C ALA A 165 -9.33 -5.86 -1.05
N MET A 166 -10.55 -6.00 -0.53
CA MET A 166 -10.88 -5.59 0.84
C MET A 166 -9.98 -6.29 1.87
N HIS A 167 -9.85 -7.61 1.79
CA HIS A 167 -9.08 -8.38 2.77
C HIS A 167 -7.57 -8.17 2.63
N LEU A 168 -7.06 -8.03 1.41
CA LEU A 168 -5.65 -7.70 1.17
C LEU A 168 -5.31 -6.29 1.65
N LEU A 169 -6.21 -5.32 1.50
CA LEU A 169 -6.04 -3.97 2.04
C LEU A 169 -6.02 -3.95 3.58
N ILE A 170 -6.93 -4.67 4.24
CA ILE A 170 -6.92 -4.80 5.70
C ILE A 170 -5.57 -5.34 6.16
N ARG A 171 -5.08 -6.43 5.58
CA ARG A 171 -3.80 -7.03 6.00
C ARG A 171 -2.59 -6.17 5.69
N SER A 172 -2.54 -5.63 4.46
CA SER A 172 -1.44 -4.76 4.05
C SER A 172 -1.41 -3.43 4.82
N SER A 173 -2.52 -2.95 5.39
CA SER A 173 -2.48 -1.78 6.27
C SER A 173 -1.65 -2.03 7.54
N PHE A 174 -1.68 -3.24 8.09
CA PHE A 174 -0.78 -3.61 9.19
C PHE A 174 0.67 -3.73 8.71
N CYS A 175 0.91 -4.13 7.46
CA CYS A 175 2.27 -4.17 6.93
C CYS A 175 2.83 -2.74 6.71
N ILE A 176 2.09 -1.86 6.03
CA ILE A 176 2.56 -0.50 5.70
C ILE A 176 2.76 0.38 6.94
N ALA A 177 1.95 0.20 7.99
CA ALA A 177 2.17 0.89 9.25
C ALA A 177 3.44 0.38 9.93
N HIS A 178 3.58 -0.94 10.06
CA HIS A 178 4.62 -1.54 10.91
C HIS A 178 5.96 -1.70 10.21
N GLN A 179 6.02 -1.72 8.86
CA GLN A 179 7.26 -1.92 8.10
C GLN A 179 8.31 -0.87 8.44
N SER A 180 7.87 0.36 8.75
CA SER A 180 8.79 1.43 9.10
C SER A 180 9.53 1.12 10.38
N TYR A 181 9.06 0.21 11.24
CA TYR A 181 9.66 -0.18 12.52
C TYR A 181 10.36 -1.54 12.48
N LEU A 182 10.50 -2.17 11.32
CA LEU A 182 11.30 -3.38 11.17
C LEU A 182 12.79 -3.06 11.42
N PRO A 183 13.48 -3.81 12.29
CA PRO A 183 14.87 -3.51 12.62
C PRO A 183 15.79 -3.82 11.44
N GLN A 184 16.64 -2.86 11.09
CA GLN A 184 17.57 -3.00 9.97
C GLN A 184 18.90 -3.56 10.49
N LEU A 185 18.98 -4.88 10.66
CA LEU A 185 20.13 -5.58 11.24
C LEU A 185 21.17 -5.89 10.16
N ASP A 186 21.76 -4.88 9.53
CA ASP A 186 22.93 -5.11 8.69
C ASP A 186 24.14 -5.40 9.59
N GLY A 187 24.90 -6.45 9.28
CA GLY A 187 26.10 -6.82 10.06
C GLY A 187 27.19 -5.74 10.08
N SER A 188 27.02 -4.66 9.32
CA SER A 188 27.82 -3.44 9.32
C SER A 188 27.17 -2.38 10.22
N SER A 189 27.73 -2.22 11.41
CA SER A 189 27.39 -1.26 12.47
C SER A 189 27.39 0.25 12.10
N ILE A 190 26.84 0.67 10.96
CA ILE A 190 26.81 2.08 10.52
C ILE A 190 25.53 2.79 11.00
N LEU A 191 24.46 2.06 11.31
CA LEU A 191 23.19 2.63 11.80
C LEU A 191 23.08 2.77 13.33
N VAL A 192 24.14 2.43 14.07
CA VAL A 192 24.09 2.16 15.52
C VAL A 192 23.59 3.34 16.37
N ASP A 193 23.70 4.59 15.90
CA ASP A 193 23.42 5.77 16.73
C ASP A 193 22.28 6.68 16.23
N ILE A 194 21.52 6.30 15.19
CA ILE A 194 20.41 7.13 14.69
C ILE A 194 19.11 6.75 15.39
N ALA A 195 18.68 7.59 16.32
CA ALA A 195 17.35 7.55 16.92
C ALA A 195 16.37 8.45 16.17
N ASP A 196 15.12 8.01 16.06
CA ASP A 196 14.01 8.83 15.60
C ASP A 196 13.60 9.88 16.67
N PRO A 197 12.70 10.84 16.36
CA PRO A 197 12.29 11.85 17.34
C PRO A 197 11.56 11.29 18.56
N ALA A 198 11.08 10.05 18.51
CA ALA A 198 10.50 9.33 19.64
C ALA A 198 11.56 8.60 20.49
N GLY A 199 12.83 8.66 20.08
CA GLY A 199 13.98 8.09 20.79
C GLY A 199 14.27 6.63 20.43
N TRP A 200 13.63 6.08 19.40
CA TRP A 200 13.85 4.70 18.96
C TRP A 200 14.90 4.63 17.86
N SER A 201 15.91 3.77 18.06
CA SER A 201 16.89 3.47 17.02
C SER A 201 16.26 2.75 15.82
N LEU A 202 16.86 2.87 14.64
CA LEU A 202 16.55 2.02 13.49
C LEU A 202 16.74 0.51 13.77
N LEU A 203 17.54 0.17 14.79
CA LEU A 203 17.77 -1.20 15.26
C LEU A 203 16.80 -1.63 16.38
N HIS A 204 15.97 -0.71 16.88
CA HIS A 204 15.04 -1.02 17.96
C HIS A 204 14.05 -2.10 17.49
N ARG A 205 14.02 -3.21 18.23
CA ARG A 205 13.13 -4.33 17.97
C ARG A 205 12.01 -4.31 19.02
N GLU A 206 10.83 -3.92 18.57
CA GLU A 206 9.59 -4.08 19.34
C GLU A 206 8.87 -5.35 18.85
N PRO A 207 8.84 -6.45 19.62
CA PRO A 207 8.34 -7.74 19.15
C PRO A 207 6.92 -7.69 18.59
N GLU A 208 6.02 -6.94 19.22
CA GLU A 208 4.62 -6.86 18.77
C GLU A 208 4.49 -6.22 17.39
N LEU A 209 5.33 -5.22 17.08
CA LEU A 209 5.30 -4.56 15.77
C LEU A 209 5.86 -5.47 14.67
N VAL A 210 6.97 -6.16 14.96
CA VAL A 210 7.59 -7.11 14.03
C VAL A 210 6.62 -8.26 13.74
N ASP A 211 6.08 -8.89 14.79
CA ASP A 211 5.16 -10.01 14.67
C ASP A 211 3.90 -9.63 13.87
N MET A 212 3.35 -8.43 14.12
CA MET A 212 2.17 -7.95 13.40
C MET A 212 2.45 -7.75 11.91
N CYS A 213 3.60 -7.16 11.57
CA CYS A 213 4.02 -6.93 10.18
C CYS A 213 4.22 -8.27 9.45
N VAL A 214 5.04 -9.16 10.01
CA VAL A 214 5.43 -10.43 9.38
C VAL A 214 4.24 -11.37 9.22
N ARG A 215 3.39 -11.50 10.27
CA ARG A 215 2.18 -12.33 10.20
C ARG A 215 1.25 -11.88 9.08
N ASN A 216 0.97 -10.57 8.97
CA ASN A 216 0.08 -10.07 7.94
C ASN A 216 0.67 -10.20 6.53
N ALA A 217 2.00 -10.12 6.38
CA ALA A 217 2.68 -10.35 5.10
C ALA A 217 2.53 -11.81 4.66
N PHE A 218 2.83 -12.77 5.53
CA PHE A 218 2.66 -14.20 5.23
C PHE A 218 1.19 -14.59 4.98
N GLU A 219 0.25 -14.11 5.81
CA GLU A 219 -1.17 -14.41 5.59
C GLU A 219 -1.68 -13.81 4.27
N THR A 220 -1.19 -12.63 3.86
CA THR A 220 -1.51 -12.05 2.56
C THR A 220 -0.96 -12.89 1.41
N ALA A 221 0.31 -13.31 1.51
CA ALA A 221 0.94 -14.17 0.52
C ALA A 221 0.28 -15.55 0.42
N ALA A 222 -0.15 -16.11 1.55
CA ALA A 222 -0.88 -17.37 1.60
C ALA A 222 -2.23 -17.28 0.89
N ILE A 223 -2.97 -16.17 1.07
CA ILE A 223 -4.20 -15.90 0.31
C ILE A 223 -3.92 -15.80 -1.18
N ALA A 224 -2.91 -15.03 -1.58
CA ALA A 224 -2.57 -14.87 -2.99
C ALA A 224 -2.15 -16.22 -3.62
N THR A 225 -1.34 -17.00 -2.90
CA THR A 225 -0.89 -18.32 -3.33
C THR A 225 -2.05 -19.29 -3.47
N SER A 226 -2.96 -19.36 -2.49
CA SER A 226 -4.10 -20.28 -2.55
C SER A 226 -5.03 -19.97 -3.72
N LEU A 227 -5.20 -18.70 -4.08
CA LEU A 227 -5.99 -18.27 -5.23
C LEU A 227 -5.32 -18.62 -6.57
N VAL A 228 -4.00 -18.45 -6.67
CA VAL A 228 -3.23 -18.89 -7.85
C VAL A 228 -3.32 -20.40 -8.03
N GLU A 229 -3.22 -21.17 -6.94
CA GLU A 229 -3.31 -22.63 -6.95
C GLU A 229 -4.74 -23.14 -7.23
N ALA A 230 -5.77 -22.37 -6.87
CA ALA A 230 -7.17 -22.75 -7.05
C ALA A 230 -7.65 -22.72 -8.50
N GLY A 231 -6.96 -22.03 -9.42
CA GLY A 231 -7.25 -22.06 -10.85
C GLY A 231 -7.30 -20.68 -11.51
N VAL A 232 -7.72 -20.67 -12.78
CA VAL A 232 -7.70 -19.45 -13.62
C VAL A 232 -8.68 -18.38 -13.13
N ASP A 233 -9.93 -18.75 -12.83
CA ASP A 233 -10.94 -17.77 -12.41
C ASP A 233 -10.58 -17.11 -11.07
N PRO A 234 -10.17 -17.85 -10.02
CA PRO A 234 -9.73 -17.22 -8.78
C PRO A 234 -8.45 -16.38 -8.93
N CYS A 235 -7.55 -16.78 -9.82
CA CYS A 235 -6.37 -15.99 -10.16
C CYS A 235 -6.75 -14.68 -10.87
N ALA A 236 -7.77 -14.68 -11.73
CA ALA A 236 -8.27 -13.48 -12.39
C ALA A 236 -8.93 -12.49 -11.41
N ASP A 237 -9.49 -12.97 -10.29
CA ASP A 237 -10.02 -12.10 -9.24
C ASP A 237 -8.91 -11.32 -8.49
N LEU A 238 -7.63 -11.73 -8.60
CA LEU A 238 -6.51 -10.95 -8.06
C LEU A 238 -6.22 -9.68 -8.89
N GLU A 239 -6.64 -9.62 -10.15
CA GLU A 239 -6.32 -8.53 -11.08
C GLU A 239 -7.06 -7.23 -10.70
N SER A 240 -6.46 -6.51 -9.75
CA SER A 240 -6.95 -5.26 -9.15
C SER A 240 -5.77 -4.37 -8.73
N VAL A 241 -5.87 -3.06 -8.96
CA VAL A 241 -4.85 -2.08 -8.54
C VAL A 241 -4.66 -2.05 -7.01
N TRP A 242 -5.71 -2.38 -6.26
CA TRP A 242 -5.67 -2.45 -4.81
C TRP A 242 -4.92 -3.69 -4.33
N VAL A 243 -5.13 -4.83 -5.00
CA VAL A 243 -4.34 -6.04 -4.78
C VAL A 243 -2.89 -5.75 -5.12
N ALA A 244 -2.61 -5.09 -6.25
CA ALA A 244 -1.26 -4.69 -6.62
C ALA A 244 -0.57 -3.87 -5.51
N ALA A 245 -1.26 -2.84 -4.98
CA ALA A 245 -0.76 -2.03 -3.88
C ALA A 245 -0.46 -2.87 -2.62
N SER A 246 -1.38 -3.77 -2.24
CA SER A 246 -1.16 -4.67 -1.11
C SER A 246 0.03 -5.60 -1.32
N LEU A 247 0.19 -6.15 -2.52
CA LEU A 247 1.31 -7.04 -2.86
C LEU A 247 2.65 -6.30 -2.81
N PHE A 248 2.71 -5.03 -3.24
CA PHE A 248 3.90 -4.19 -3.06
C PHE A 248 4.27 -3.99 -1.60
N ILE A 249 3.28 -3.66 -0.77
CA ILE A 249 3.50 -3.42 0.66
C ILE A 249 4.09 -4.67 1.32
N VAL A 250 3.44 -5.83 1.15
CA VAL A 250 3.89 -7.06 1.82
C VAL A 250 5.22 -7.57 1.27
N SER A 251 5.53 -7.29 0.01
CA SER A 251 6.81 -7.65 -0.61
C SER A 251 8.00 -7.04 0.13
N ASN A 252 7.87 -5.83 0.68
CA ASN A 252 8.91 -5.21 1.49
C ASN A 252 9.22 -6.04 2.76
N THR A 253 8.18 -6.46 3.47
CA THR A 253 8.32 -7.32 4.66
C THR A 253 8.87 -8.70 4.31
N LEU A 254 8.43 -9.31 3.20
CA LEU A 254 8.94 -10.61 2.76
C LEU A 254 10.44 -10.56 2.43
N LEU A 255 10.90 -9.49 1.78
CA LEU A 255 12.33 -9.28 1.53
C LEU A 255 13.08 -9.03 2.84
N TRP A 256 12.52 -8.25 3.76
CA TRP A 256 13.11 -8.10 5.08
C TRP A 256 13.29 -9.44 5.81
N VAL A 257 12.31 -10.35 5.77
CA VAL A 257 12.44 -11.71 6.34
C VAL A 257 13.58 -12.49 5.66
N GLN A 258 13.73 -12.37 4.33
CA GLN A 258 14.77 -13.07 3.58
C GLN A 258 16.20 -12.62 3.94
N PHE A 259 16.42 -11.32 4.18
CA PHE A 259 17.77 -10.74 4.22
C PHE A 259 18.21 -10.19 5.58
N SER A 260 17.27 -9.76 6.45
CA SER A 260 17.62 -9.06 7.69
C SER A 260 18.29 -9.92 8.76
N ASN A 261 18.21 -11.26 8.64
CA ASN A 261 18.69 -12.19 9.65
C ASN A 261 18.14 -11.90 11.07
N ASP A 262 16.86 -11.50 11.17
CA ASP A 262 16.19 -11.27 12.46
C ASP A 262 16.26 -12.53 13.36
N PRO A 263 16.49 -12.40 14.68
CA PRO A 263 16.63 -13.54 15.58
C PRO A 263 15.44 -14.52 15.59
N GLN A 264 14.24 -14.05 15.27
CA GLN A 264 13.03 -14.88 15.24
C GLN A 264 12.70 -15.36 13.82
N TYR A 265 12.84 -14.46 12.83
CA TYR A 265 12.37 -14.71 11.46
C TYR A 265 13.46 -15.08 10.46
N GLY A 266 14.75 -14.99 10.82
CA GLY A 266 15.89 -15.35 9.96
C GLY A 266 16.18 -16.85 9.88
N ASN A 267 15.28 -17.71 10.37
CA ASN A 267 15.46 -19.15 10.28
C ASN A 267 15.18 -19.67 8.84
N PRO A 268 15.78 -20.80 8.41
CA PRO A 268 15.64 -21.29 7.03
C PRO A 268 14.21 -21.56 6.59
N GLU A 269 13.31 -21.91 7.52
CA GLU A 269 11.90 -22.19 7.19
C GLU A 269 11.19 -20.91 6.74
N HIS A 270 11.25 -19.85 7.56
CA HIS A 270 10.64 -18.56 7.22
C HIS A 270 11.30 -17.89 6.01
N VAL A 271 12.63 -17.99 5.87
CA VAL A 271 13.35 -17.45 4.70
C VAL A 271 12.87 -18.12 3.40
N ASN A 272 12.79 -19.45 3.38
CA ASN A 272 12.31 -20.20 2.21
C ASN A 272 10.83 -19.90 1.91
N GLU A 273 9.99 -19.80 2.94
CA GLU A 273 8.58 -19.44 2.77
C GLU A 273 8.42 -18.02 2.21
N ALA A 274 9.23 -17.07 2.68
CA ALA A 274 9.21 -15.70 2.21
C ALA A 274 9.71 -15.58 0.76
N GLU A 275 10.74 -16.34 0.39
CA GLU A 275 11.25 -16.42 -0.98
C GLU A 275 10.18 -16.96 -1.93
N LYS A 276 9.58 -18.11 -1.61
CA LYS A 276 8.48 -18.71 -2.38
C LYS A 276 7.31 -17.73 -2.52
N SER A 277 6.92 -17.09 -1.42
CA SER A 277 5.84 -16.10 -1.39
C SER A 277 6.11 -14.92 -2.32
N PHE A 278 7.33 -14.37 -2.30
CA PHE A 278 7.71 -13.27 -3.17
C PHE A 278 7.73 -13.69 -4.65
N ASP A 279 8.20 -14.89 -4.96
CA ASP A 279 8.18 -15.41 -6.34
C ASP A 279 6.76 -15.61 -6.86
N THR A 280 5.82 -16.06 -6.02
CA THR A 280 4.40 -16.10 -6.36
C THR A 280 3.87 -14.70 -6.69
N ILE A 281 4.27 -13.66 -5.94
CA ILE A 281 3.89 -12.27 -6.24
C ILE A 281 4.42 -11.82 -7.60
N LEU A 282 5.69 -12.13 -7.92
CA LEU A 282 6.26 -11.84 -9.24
C LEU A 282 5.50 -12.58 -10.35
N GLN A 283 5.10 -13.82 -10.12
CA GLN A 283 4.29 -14.60 -11.06
C GLN A 283 2.92 -13.97 -11.31
N ILE A 284 2.24 -13.52 -10.25
CA ILE A 284 0.96 -12.80 -10.34
C ILE A 284 1.13 -11.52 -11.18
N MET A 285 2.12 -10.69 -10.89
CA MET A 285 2.35 -9.47 -11.67
C MET A 285 2.67 -9.78 -13.13
N SER A 286 3.42 -10.86 -13.39
CA SER A 286 3.74 -11.30 -14.75
C SER A 286 2.51 -11.77 -15.53
N SER A 287 1.51 -12.37 -14.88
CA SER A 287 0.29 -12.84 -15.55
C SER A 287 -0.60 -11.67 -16.00
N TRP A 288 -0.49 -10.52 -15.35
CA TRP A 288 -1.26 -9.31 -15.67
C TRP A 288 -0.70 -8.51 -16.84
N GLU A 289 0.57 -8.71 -17.24
CA GLU A 289 1.24 -7.92 -18.28
C GLU A 289 0.52 -7.95 -19.63
N ALA A 290 -0.20 -9.04 -19.93
CA ALA A 290 -0.95 -9.18 -21.17
C ALA A 290 -2.08 -8.14 -21.31
N HIS A 291 -2.66 -7.70 -20.20
CA HIS A 291 -3.81 -6.79 -20.19
C HIS A 291 -3.46 -5.42 -19.61
N TRP A 292 -2.50 -5.36 -18.67
CA TRP A 292 -2.16 -4.18 -17.90
C TRP A 292 -0.70 -3.80 -18.14
N PRO A 293 -0.42 -2.82 -19.03
CA PRO A 293 0.95 -2.35 -19.26
C PRO A 293 1.65 -1.89 -17.98
N ALA A 294 0.88 -1.35 -17.02
CA ALA A 294 1.39 -0.96 -15.71
C ALA A 294 2.00 -2.14 -14.92
N ALA A 295 1.52 -3.37 -15.12
CA ALA A 295 2.04 -4.56 -14.44
C ALA A 295 3.51 -4.84 -14.78
N SER A 296 3.95 -4.49 -15.99
CA SER A 296 5.38 -4.57 -16.37
C SER A 296 6.23 -3.64 -15.52
N GLN A 297 5.78 -2.39 -15.33
CA GLN A 297 6.47 -1.45 -14.46
C GLN A 297 6.45 -1.96 -13.02
N TRP A 298 5.33 -2.53 -12.58
CA TRP A 298 5.23 -3.03 -11.21
C TRP A 298 6.16 -4.20 -10.92
N ARG A 299 6.23 -5.16 -11.84
CA ARG A 299 7.15 -6.29 -11.77
C ARG A 299 8.60 -5.83 -11.79
N HIS A 300 8.93 -4.81 -12.58
CA HIS A 300 10.25 -4.21 -12.58
C HIS A 300 10.59 -3.58 -11.23
N THR A 301 9.67 -2.82 -10.63
CA THR A 301 9.84 -2.26 -9.28
C THR A 301 10.08 -3.36 -8.23
N LEU A 302 9.32 -4.47 -8.25
CA LEU A 302 9.56 -5.59 -7.33
C LEU A 302 10.95 -6.23 -7.51
N ARG A 303 11.43 -6.39 -8.75
CA ARG A 303 12.79 -6.88 -9.00
C ARG A 303 13.85 -5.91 -8.47
N ALA A 304 13.64 -4.61 -8.68
CA ALA A 304 14.49 -3.57 -8.13
C ALA A 304 14.53 -3.60 -6.60
N MET A 305 13.38 -3.81 -5.93
CA MET A 305 13.33 -4.01 -4.48
C MET A 305 14.23 -5.17 -4.05
N ARG A 306 14.09 -6.35 -4.68
CA ARG A 306 14.92 -7.52 -4.36
C ARG A 306 16.41 -7.26 -4.58
N ALA A 307 16.77 -6.62 -5.69
CA ALA A 307 18.17 -6.27 -5.98
C ALA A 307 18.76 -5.32 -4.94
N MET A 308 17.99 -4.32 -4.49
CA MET A 308 18.39 -3.41 -3.42
C MET A 308 18.64 -4.13 -2.10
N TYR A 309 17.76 -5.06 -1.71
CA TYR A 309 17.98 -5.87 -0.50
C TYR A 309 19.24 -6.74 -0.61
N ARG A 310 19.49 -7.38 -1.77
CA ARG A 310 20.73 -8.14 -2.00
C ARG A 310 21.97 -7.26 -1.93
N ALA A 311 21.94 -6.09 -2.54
CA ALA A 311 23.05 -5.14 -2.49
C ALA A 311 23.31 -4.65 -1.05
N ALA A 312 22.26 -4.31 -0.31
CA ALA A 312 22.38 -3.76 1.04
C ALA A 312 22.85 -4.81 2.08
N TYR A 313 22.33 -6.04 2.00
CA TYR A 313 22.61 -7.07 3.02
C TYR A 313 23.72 -8.06 2.63
N LEU A 314 23.91 -8.33 1.33
CA LEU A 314 24.89 -9.30 0.83
C LEU A 314 26.08 -8.65 0.12
N GLY A 315 26.01 -7.35 -0.19
CA GLY A 315 27.01 -6.67 -1.02
C GLY A 315 26.96 -7.09 -2.49
N GLU A 316 25.90 -7.76 -2.91
CA GLU A 316 25.73 -8.26 -4.28
C GLU A 316 24.96 -7.25 -5.13
N VAL A 317 25.67 -6.54 -6.01
CA VAL A 317 25.08 -5.53 -6.89
C VAL A 317 24.76 -6.14 -8.26
N ASP A 318 23.50 -6.05 -8.67
CA ASP A 318 23.06 -6.47 -10.00
C ASP A 318 23.34 -5.36 -11.02
N GLU A 319 24.47 -5.48 -11.75
CA GLU A 319 24.89 -4.47 -12.73
C GLU A 319 23.87 -4.25 -13.85
N ALA A 320 23.03 -5.25 -14.18
CA ALA A 320 21.99 -5.10 -15.19
C ALA A 320 20.96 -4.03 -14.82
N LEU A 321 20.67 -3.85 -13.53
CA LEU A 321 19.74 -2.83 -13.01
C LEU A 321 20.43 -1.48 -12.72
N VAL A 322 21.76 -1.45 -12.68
CA VAL A 322 22.57 -0.22 -12.58
C VAL A 322 22.66 0.47 -13.94
N ASP A 323 22.71 -0.33 -15.02
CA ASP A 323 22.86 0.11 -16.41
C ASP A 323 21.55 0.19 -17.20
N ASP A 324 20.43 -0.35 -16.69
CA ASP A 324 19.10 -0.24 -17.31
C ASP A 324 18.62 1.22 -17.27
N VAL A 325 19.00 2.00 -18.28
CA VAL A 325 18.39 3.29 -18.58
C VAL A 325 16.95 3.01 -18.97
N ALA A 326 16.05 3.29 -18.02
CA ALA A 326 14.61 3.51 -18.15
C ALA A 326 13.96 2.86 -19.37
N VAL A 327 13.10 1.85 -19.15
CA VAL A 327 12.14 1.42 -20.17
C VAL A 327 11.45 2.68 -20.69
N PRO A 328 11.58 3.01 -21.99
CA PRO A 328 10.96 4.21 -22.52
C PRO A 328 9.46 4.05 -22.29
N SER A 329 8.89 4.97 -21.51
CA SER A 329 7.46 5.20 -21.46
C SER A 329 6.94 5.10 -22.90
N SER A 330 6.13 4.07 -23.18
CA SER A 330 5.55 3.83 -24.50
C SER A 330 4.66 5.03 -24.84
N GLY A 331 5.26 6.01 -25.50
CA GLY A 331 4.70 7.33 -25.71
C GLY A 331 5.82 8.27 -26.10
N SER A 332 6.10 8.36 -27.39
CA SER A 332 6.82 9.48 -27.98
C SER A 332 5.99 10.75 -27.77
N ASP A 333 6.04 11.36 -26.59
CA ASP A 333 5.49 12.70 -26.43
C ASP A 333 6.28 13.51 -25.41
N LYS A 334 6.76 14.65 -25.92
CA LYS A 334 7.58 15.65 -25.24
C LYS A 334 6.80 16.23 -24.06
N SER A 335 7.46 16.33 -22.90
CA SER A 335 7.19 17.31 -21.83
C SER A 335 5.72 17.77 -21.65
N LYS A 336 4.84 16.87 -21.22
CA LYS A 336 3.62 17.28 -20.51
C LYS A 336 3.87 17.10 -19.03
N PHE A 337 3.64 18.17 -18.27
CA PHE A 337 3.73 18.21 -16.81
C PHE A 337 3.06 16.96 -16.21
N ARG A 338 3.87 15.99 -15.77
CA ARG A 338 3.43 14.78 -15.08
C ARG A 338 3.85 14.93 -13.62
N PRO A 339 2.93 14.83 -12.66
CA PRO A 339 3.28 14.87 -11.25
C PRO A 339 4.33 13.81 -10.94
N ARG A 340 5.47 14.22 -10.40
CA ARG A 340 6.56 13.36 -9.91
C ARG A 340 6.43 13.17 -8.40
N PRO A 341 7.02 12.10 -7.81
CA PRO A 341 7.16 11.99 -6.36
C PRO A 341 7.78 13.29 -5.80
N GLY A 342 7.13 13.92 -4.81
CA GLY A 342 7.55 15.19 -4.23
C GLY A 342 6.90 16.46 -4.81
N ASP A 343 6.16 16.38 -5.93
CA ASP A 343 5.35 17.51 -6.42
C ASP A 343 4.15 17.75 -5.48
N GLY A 344 4.35 18.52 -4.39
CA GLY A 344 3.27 18.91 -3.46
C GLY A 344 3.57 19.13 -1.96
N PHE A 345 4.82 18.95 -1.48
CA PHE A 345 5.31 18.91 -0.05
C PHE A 345 5.25 17.51 0.62
N ILE A 346 6.16 17.07 1.54
CA ILE A 346 7.46 17.57 2.04
C ILE A 346 8.55 16.61 1.53
N SER A 347 9.59 17.13 0.85
CA SER A 347 10.84 16.38 0.65
C SER A 347 11.69 16.55 1.91
N LEU A 348 11.65 15.59 2.84
CA LEU A 348 12.55 15.64 3.99
C LEU A 348 13.97 15.23 3.59
N HIS A 349 14.12 14.35 2.59
CA HIS A 349 15.35 14.10 1.85
C HIS A 349 14.93 13.69 0.42
N ALA A 350 15.64 14.14 -0.62
CA ALA A 350 15.43 13.60 -1.96
C ALA A 350 15.69 12.10 -1.90
N ILE A 351 14.66 11.28 -2.17
CA ILE A 351 14.80 9.83 -2.24
C ILE A 351 15.74 9.53 -3.43
N PRO A 352 16.96 9.03 -3.22
CA PRO A 352 17.88 8.73 -4.32
C PRO A 352 17.24 7.70 -5.24
N THR A 353 17.51 7.82 -6.54
CA THR A 353 17.04 6.86 -7.54
C THR A 353 17.62 5.46 -7.30
N LEU A 354 17.02 4.40 -7.85
CA LEU A 354 17.56 3.03 -7.75
C LEU A 354 19.05 2.96 -8.11
N SER A 355 19.43 3.58 -9.23
CA SER A 355 20.80 3.55 -9.72
C SER A 355 21.76 4.34 -8.81
N GLU A 356 21.31 5.45 -8.22
CA GLU A 356 22.08 6.19 -7.21
C GLU A 356 22.25 5.38 -5.93
N SER A 357 21.19 4.71 -5.45
CA SER A 357 21.25 3.84 -4.28
C SER A 357 22.16 2.62 -4.51
N LEU A 358 22.06 1.96 -5.67
CA LEU A 358 22.91 0.81 -6.02
C LEU A 358 24.37 1.22 -6.24
N ARG A 359 24.65 2.31 -6.97
CA ARG A 359 26.02 2.83 -7.13
C ARG A 359 26.63 3.22 -5.79
N PHE A 360 25.82 3.78 -4.90
CA PHE A 360 26.25 4.11 -3.56
C PHE A 360 26.65 2.84 -2.78
N LEU A 361 25.81 1.81 -2.77
CA LEU A 361 26.11 0.51 -2.15
C LEU A 361 27.32 -0.19 -2.79
N ALA A 362 27.56 0.02 -4.09
CA ALA A 362 28.72 -0.51 -4.82
C ALA A 362 30.03 0.27 -4.57
N SER A 363 29.94 1.52 -4.09
CA SER A 363 31.09 2.42 -3.94
C SER A 363 31.72 2.36 -2.54
N ASP A 364 33.03 2.65 -2.46
CA ASP A 364 33.87 2.51 -1.26
C ASP A 364 33.28 3.17 0.00
N THR A 365 33.21 2.40 1.09
CA THR A 365 32.48 2.64 2.37
C THR A 365 32.89 3.89 3.19
N SER A 366 33.75 4.75 2.65
CA SER A 366 34.18 6.01 3.28
C SER A 366 33.19 7.19 3.13
N VAL A 367 32.02 6.98 2.49
CA VAL A 367 31.09 8.05 2.13
C VAL A 367 30.13 8.42 3.27
N GLU A 368 29.83 9.72 3.36
CA GLU A 368 29.03 10.42 4.37
C GLU A 368 27.83 9.61 4.94
N PRO A 369 27.75 9.37 6.26
CA PRO A 369 26.69 8.61 6.94
C PRO A 369 25.24 9.01 6.57
N LYS A 370 25.03 10.27 6.17
CA LYS A 370 23.73 10.81 5.73
C LYS A 370 23.19 10.13 4.47
N ARG A 371 24.05 9.69 3.54
CA ARG A 371 23.62 9.04 2.30
C ARG A 371 23.22 7.58 2.53
N LEU A 372 23.96 6.88 3.39
CA LEU A 372 23.62 5.51 3.80
C LEU A 372 22.30 5.47 4.57
N GLN A 373 22.07 6.43 5.46
CA GLN A 373 20.77 6.64 6.11
C GLN A 373 19.63 6.75 5.11
N THR A 374 19.85 7.34 3.93
CA THR A 374 18.80 7.54 2.93
C THR A 374 18.38 6.22 2.26
N VAL A 375 19.30 5.29 2.04
CA VAL A 375 18.99 3.94 1.54
C VAL A 375 18.17 3.15 2.57
N TRP A 376 18.55 3.22 3.84
CA TRP A 376 17.82 2.53 4.92
C TRP A 376 16.45 3.15 5.21
N MET A 377 16.33 4.47 5.05
CA MET A 377 15.02 5.13 5.07
C MET A 377 14.11 4.62 3.95
N GLN A 378 14.63 4.31 2.75
CA GLN A 378 13.82 3.74 1.67
C GLN A 378 13.20 2.38 2.04
N PHE A 379 13.95 1.51 2.70
CA PHE A 379 13.41 0.23 3.19
C PHE A 379 12.29 0.43 4.22
N ALA A 380 12.37 1.49 5.03
CA ALA A 380 11.38 1.81 6.06
C ALA A 380 10.13 2.54 5.52
N THR A 381 10.26 3.32 4.43
CA THR A 381 9.21 4.25 3.97
C THR A 381 8.51 3.79 2.68
N GLY A 382 8.90 2.64 2.14
CA GLY A 382 8.27 2.03 0.97
C GLY A 382 8.77 2.59 -0.38
N TRP A 383 8.25 2.01 -1.46
CA TRP A 383 8.84 2.15 -2.80
C TRP A 383 7.93 2.94 -3.74
N PRO A 384 8.33 4.15 -4.19
CA PRO A 384 7.51 4.92 -5.13
C PRO A 384 7.46 4.25 -6.51
N HIS A 385 6.36 4.48 -7.24
CA HIS A 385 6.10 3.84 -8.55
C HIS A 385 7.19 4.07 -9.61
N ASP A 386 7.93 5.19 -9.52
CA ASP A 386 8.97 5.59 -10.47
C ASP A 386 10.41 5.43 -9.94
N PHE A 387 10.61 4.68 -8.85
CA PHE A 387 11.92 4.51 -8.21
C PHE A 387 13.04 4.03 -9.17
N ALA A 388 12.69 3.17 -10.12
CA ALA A 388 13.62 2.61 -11.09
C ALA A 388 13.90 3.52 -12.30
N ASN A 389 13.02 4.48 -12.59
CA ASN A 389 13.15 5.37 -13.74
C ASN A 389 13.94 6.62 -13.33
N GLY A 390 15.26 6.48 -13.23
CA GLY A 390 16.16 7.59 -12.94
C GLY A 390 16.13 8.65 -14.04
N ASN A 391 15.37 9.72 -13.83
CA ASN A 391 15.50 10.94 -14.63
C ASN A 391 15.43 12.15 -13.69
N SER A 392 16.51 12.35 -12.93
CA SER A 392 16.73 13.45 -12.00
C SER A 392 17.13 14.75 -12.70
N ASP A 393 16.25 15.28 -13.56
CA ASP A 393 16.27 16.72 -13.85
C ASP A 393 15.48 17.42 -12.74
N GLY A 394 16.15 17.60 -11.60
CA GLY A 394 15.67 18.28 -10.41
C GLY A 394 16.86 18.86 -9.65
N VAL A 395 17.48 19.88 -10.25
CA VAL A 395 18.56 20.65 -9.63
C VAL A 395 18.07 21.20 -8.29
N LEU A 396 18.67 20.72 -7.20
CA LEU A 396 18.63 21.36 -5.89
C LEU A 396 19.23 22.77 -6.03
N GLN A 397 18.41 23.80 -6.13
CA GLN A 397 18.84 25.15 -5.82
C GLN A 397 18.63 25.40 -4.33
N SER A 398 19.77 25.72 -3.70
CA SER A 398 20.08 26.11 -2.31
C SER A 398 18.94 26.62 -1.42
#